data_AF-A0AAN8P003-F1
#
_entry.id   AF-A0AAN8P003-F1
#
_cell.length_a   1.000
_cell.length_b   1.000
_cell.length_c   1.000
_cell.angle_alpha   90.00
_cell.angle_beta   90.00
_cell.angle_gamma   90.00
#
_symmetry.space_group_name_H-M   'P 1'
#
loop_
_entity.id
_entity.type
_entity.pdbx_description
1 polymer ?
#
loop_
_entity_poly.entity_id
_entity_poly.type
_entity_poly.pdbx_seq_one_letter_code
_entity_poly.pdbx_strand_id
1 'polypeptide(L)'
;MSKKERQRLADEYKKIKKAQMEQERLKLLREEKERIEREKKLAQEKIKREIVEQEVRQRELGRSCQLFRNLQNNKKELEKEIREQYEASRSKKFNGYFTVCFQWTQYLKCDGLPDPNSFSEMNTYLYLWKKNDTNPEIEKVLDKTEEVLNIRCTKEEKAFNFRSFCGQLLTVLDDLIIDSPFNATPSHIEEWKKIRKDLRCEQQKRLDLATHKLLRNIETNLEAIDMTTSKYTLESRHFTLNLWNKTLLPISVAGANEVKQSFTLDFPNIGVSLLLPAAFYGTNMAVRALWLKYDHISDSCRTWDCPPVPDSFLKDLNEITLEEWQVKTKLQRQFDEYEKSIENATVEELITNKPKKTIPELMTEMEENQINEWKKKMTIESVQHEVNLRKFSFLGGVFYLDLIEQPPQPRQLAGKRVVTLLNTPEGLNSIPYYEHYIPPPPPEPGARRTPEEIEVEVKKQEQALEKLAAVTVAEEPEKPKMPAEDLKREMEKEKELQKLVVVTVE
;
A
#
# COMPACT_ATOMS: atom_id res chain seq x y z
N MET A 1 70.81 -73.30 -25.99
CA MET A 1 70.05 -72.13 -26.47
C MET A 1 71.02 -70.99 -26.76
N SER A 2 71.28 -70.69 -28.03
CA SER A 2 72.17 -69.60 -28.41
C SER A 2 71.57 -68.24 -28.02
N LYS A 3 72.42 -67.27 -27.62
CA LYS A 3 72.01 -65.91 -27.24
C LYS A 3 71.16 -65.24 -28.33
N LYS A 4 71.42 -65.57 -29.62
CA LYS A 4 70.66 -65.12 -30.79
C LYS A 4 69.25 -65.70 -30.90
N GLU A 5 69.02 -66.96 -30.51
CA GLU A 5 67.71 -67.61 -30.60
C GLU A 5 66.75 -67.12 -29.52
N ARG A 6 67.25 -66.92 -28.29
CA ARG A 6 66.46 -66.30 -27.20
C ARG A 6 66.05 -64.87 -27.54
N GLN A 7 66.90 -64.13 -28.26
CA GLN A 7 66.63 -62.75 -28.68
C GLN A 7 65.59 -62.70 -29.81
N ARG A 8 65.66 -63.61 -30.80
CA ARG A 8 64.61 -63.76 -31.83
C ARG A 8 63.25 -64.16 -31.25
N LEU A 9 63.21 -65.14 -30.35
CA LEU A 9 61.96 -65.54 -29.68
C LEU A 9 61.39 -64.43 -28.78
N ALA A 10 62.26 -63.66 -28.10
CA ALA A 10 61.83 -62.49 -27.32
C ALA A 10 61.31 -61.35 -28.21
N ASP A 11 61.89 -61.15 -29.40
CA ASP A 11 61.45 -60.14 -30.36
C ASP A 11 60.17 -60.56 -31.09
N GLU A 12 59.98 -61.84 -31.41
CA GLU A 12 58.70 -62.38 -31.88
C GLU A 12 57.62 -62.28 -30.80
N TYR A 13 57.92 -62.63 -29.55
CA TYR A 13 56.99 -62.48 -28.42
C TYR A 13 56.62 -61.01 -28.19
N LYS A 14 57.57 -60.08 -28.32
CA LYS A 14 57.30 -58.63 -28.28
C LYS A 14 56.46 -58.15 -29.46
N LYS A 15 56.67 -58.68 -30.67
CA LYS A 15 55.85 -58.36 -31.86
C LYS A 15 54.42 -58.88 -31.69
N ILE A 16 54.25 -60.11 -31.22
CA ILE A 16 52.93 -60.71 -30.93
C ILE A 16 52.23 -59.92 -29.82
N LYS A 17 52.92 -59.58 -28.73
CA LYS A 17 52.34 -58.77 -27.63
C LYS A 17 51.98 -57.34 -28.06
N LYS A 18 52.79 -56.71 -28.92
CA LYS A 18 52.45 -55.41 -29.53
C LYS A 18 51.24 -55.51 -30.44
N ALA A 19 51.18 -56.54 -31.29
CA ALA A 19 50.02 -56.80 -32.15
C ALA A 19 48.75 -57.08 -31.33
N GLN A 20 48.84 -57.80 -30.22
CA GLN A 20 47.73 -58.02 -29.29
C GLN A 20 47.26 -56.73 -28.61
N MET A 21 48.17 -55.90 -28.08
CA MET A 21 47.79 -54.60 -27.50
C MET A 21 47.22 -53.62 -28.54
N GLU A 22 47.71 -53.67 -29.78
CA GLU A 22 47.19 -52.86 -30.88
C GLU A 22 45.78 -53.33 -31.30
N GLN A 23 45.55 -54.65 -31.34
CA GLN A 23 44.22 -55.23 -31.55
C GLN A 23 43.24 -54.90 -30.42
N GLU A 24 43.66 -54.93 -29.16
CA GLU A 24 42.84 -54.52 -28.01
C GLU A 24 42.52 -53.02 -28.06
N ARG A 25 43.50 -52.17 -28.40
CA ARG A 25 43.28 -50.73 -28.59
C ARG A 25 42.30 -50.44 -29.73
N LEU A 26 42.41 -51.16 -30.85
CA LEU A 26 41.47 -51.07 -31.98
C LEU A 26 40.06 -51.54 -31.59
N LYS A 27 39.96 -52.57 -30.74
CA LYS A 27 38.68 -53.07 -30.24
C LYS A 27 38.01 -52.05 -29.31
N LEU A 28 38.75 -51.51 -28.34
CA LEU A 28 38.25 -50.45 -27.44
C LEU A 28 37.81 -49.19 -28.22
N LEU A 29 38.56 -48.80 -29.25
CA LEU A 29 38.23 -47.63 -30.07
C LEU A 29 36.99 -47.88 -30.96
N ARG A 30 36.74 -49.13 -31.35
CA ARG A 30 35.51 -49.54 -32.06
C ARG A 30 34.31 -49.54 -31.11
N GLU A 31 34.47 -50.10 -29.91
CA GLU A 31 33.43 -50.12 -28.87
C GLU A 31 33.03 -48.70 -28.42
N GLU A 32 34.00 -47.78 -28.28
CA GLU A 32 33.73 -46.38 -27.93
C GLU A 32 33.01 -45.63 -29.07
N LYS A 33 33.42 -45.87 -30.34
CA LYS A 33 32.70 -45.32 -31.51
C LYS A 33 31.27 -45.83 -31.59
N GLU A 34 31.05 -47.12 -31.36
CA GLU A 34 29.71 -47.72 -31.30
C GLU A 34 28.89 -47.20 -30.11
N ARG A 35 29.53 -46.83 -28.99
CA ARG A 35 28.84 -46.17 -27.86
C ARG A 35 28.38 -44.77 -28.23
N ILE A 36 29.27 -43.96 -28.81
CA ILE A 36 28.97 -42.59 -29.27
C ILE A 36 27.88 -42.61 -30.35
N GLU A 37 27.93 -43.56 -31.29
CA GLU A 37 26.92 -43.66 -32.33
C GLU A 37 25.55 -44.06 -31.78
N ARG A 38 25.50 -44.96 -30.77
CA ARG A 38 24.27 -45.30 -30.05
C ARG A 38 23.72 -44.11 -29.27
N GLU A 39 24.58 -43.37 -28.56
CA GLU A 39 24.19 -42.15 -27.83
C GLU A 39 23.63 -41.08 -28.79
N LYS A 40 24.27 -40.87 -29.96
CA LYS A 40 23.77 -39.96 -31.01
C LYS A 40 22.41 -40.40 -31.56
N LYS A 41 22.22 -41.70 -31.82
CA LYS A 41 20.94 -42.26 -32.29
C LYS A 41 19.83 -42.07 -31.26
N LEU A 42 20.11 -42.34 -29.98
CA LEU A 42 19.17 -42.14 -28.88
C LEU A 42 18.80 -40.66 -28.70
N ALA A 43 19.78 -39.76 -28.82
CA ALA A 43 19.54 -38.31 -28.75
C ALA A 43 18.65 -37.83 -29.91
N GLN A 44 18.92 -38.28 -31.13
CA GLN A 44 18.09 -37.96 -32.30
C GLN A 44 16.66 -38.49 -32.17
N GLU A 45 16.49 -39.70 -31.62
CA GLU A 45 15.17 -40.27 -31.36
C GLU A 45 14.41 -39.47 -30.30
N LYS A 46 15.10 -39.03 -29.23
CA LYS A 46 14.52 -38.17 -28.19
C LYS A 46 14.04 -36.83 -28.76
N ILE A 47 14.82 -36.19 -29.62
CA ILE A 47 14.44 -34.92 -30.28
C ILE A 47 13.21 -35.14 -31.18
N LYS A 48 13.18 -36.24 -31.95
CA LYS A 48 12.01 -36.57 -32.79
C LYS A 48 10.75 -36.79 -31.97
N ARG A 49 10.83 -37.53 -30.86
CA ARG A 49 9.71 -37.73 -29.93
C ARG A 49 9.23 -36.41 -29.36
N GLU A 50 10.16 -35.55 -28.96
CA GLU A 50 9.85 -34.25 -28.37
C GLU A 50 9.16 -33.31 -29.38
N ILE A 51 9.57 -33.28 -30.64
CA ILE A 51 8.89 -32.52 -31.70
C ILE A 51 7.44 -33.00 -31.86
N VAL A 52 7.22 -34.31 -31.93
CA VAL A 52 5.87 -34.89 -32.07
C VAL A 52 5.00 -34.58 -30.85
N GLU A 53 5.53 -34.73 -29.64
CA GLU A 53 4.83 -34.36 -28.41
C GLU A 53 4.47 -32.88 -28.37
N GLN A 54 5.37 -32.01 -28.84
CA GLN A 54 5.11 -30.58 -28.91
C GLN A 54 4.03 -30.24 -29.95
N GLU A 55 4.02 -30.90 -31.11
CA GLU A 55 2.95 -30.70 -32.11
C GLU A 55 1.58 -31.11 -31.57
N VAL A 56 1.51 -32.23 -30.83
CA VAL A 56 0.29 -32.66 -30.14
C VAL A 56 -0.10 -31.64 -29.07
N ARG A 57 0.85 -31.22 -28.22
CA ARG A 57 0.63 -30.21 -27.18
C ARG A 57 0.09 -28.91 -27.76
N GLN A 58 0.69 -28.40 -28.84
CA GLN A 58 0.25 -27.17 -29.49
C GLN A 58 -1.16 -27.30 -30.08
N ARG A 59 -1.50 -28.47 -30.64
CA ARG A 59 -2.84 -28.73 -31.16
C ARG A 59 -3.89 -28.74 -30.04
N GLU A 60 -3.62 -29.47 -28.96
CA GLU A 60 -4.59 -29.62 -27.86
C GLU A 60 -4.69 -28.35 -27.00
N LEU A 61 -3.56 -27.68 -26.69
CA LEU A 61 -3.56 -26.38 -26.02
C LEU A 61 -4.18 -25.29 -26.91
N GLY A 62 -3.88 -25.27 -28.20
CA GLY A 62 -4.50 -24.34 -29.14
C GLY A 62 -6.02 -24.45 -29.14
N ARG A 63 -6.56 -25.68 -29.20
CA ARG A 63 -8.01 -25.93 -29.08
C ARG A 63 -8.57 -25.49 -27.73
N SER A 64 -7.90 -25.83 -26.64
CA SER A 64 -8.35 -25.54 -25.28
C SER A 64 -8.33 -24.03 -25.00
N CYS A 65 -7.24 -23.34 -25.32
CA CYS A 65 -7.12 -21.89 -25.20
C CYS A 65 -8.12 -21.17 -26.10
N GLN A 66 -8.34 -21.64 -27.33
CA GLN A 66 -9.37 -21.08 -28.20
C GLN A 66 -10.77 -21.25 -27.61
N LEU A 67 -11.08 -22.40 -27.01
CA LEU A 67 -12.32 -22.60 -26.26
C LEU A 67 -12.43 -21.61 -25.10
N PHE A 68 -11.39 -21.42 -24.30
CA PHE A 68 -11.40 -20.45 -23.20
C PHE A 68 -11.57 -19.01 -23.70
N ARG A 69 -10.90 -18.61 -24.78
CA ARG A 69 -11.09 -17.30 -25.42
C ARG A 69 -12.53 -17.14 -25.90
N ASN A 70 -13.10 -18.16 -26.53
CA ASN A 70 -14.49 -18.16 -26.95
C ASN A 70 -15.44 -18.05 -25.75
N LEU A 71 -15.20 -18.79 -24.66
CA LEU A 71 -15.99 -18.67 -23.43
C LEU A 71 -15.86 -17.29 -22.79
N GLN A 72 -14.68 -16.70 -22.81
CA GLN A 72 -14.45 -15.36 -22.29
C GLN A 72 -15.12 -14.29 -23.16
N ASN A 73 -15.09 -14.45 -24.49
CA ASN A 73 -15.80 -13.59 -25.42
C ASN A 73 -17.31 -13.77 -25.28
N ASN A 74 -17.81 -15.00 -25.22
CA ASN A 74 -19.21 -15.30 -24.96
C ASN A 74 -19.66 -14.76 -23.60
N LYS A 75 -18.81 -14.82 -22.57
CA LYS A 75 -19.07 -14.19 -21.28
C LYS A 75 -19.20 -12.68 -21.43
N LYS A 76 -18.24 -12.03 -22.13
CA LYS A 76 -18.29 -10.59 -22.39
C LYS A 76 -19.50 -10.18 -23.23
N GLU A 77 -19.85 -10.98 -24.24
CA GLU A 77 -21.03 -10.81 -25.08
C GLU A 77 -22.30 -11.01 -24.28
N LEU A 78 -22.38 -12.04 -23.45
CA LEU A 78 -23.50 -12.27 -22.55
C LEU A 78 -23.62 -11.14 -21.51
N GLU A 79 -22.51 -10.66 -20.96
CA GLU A 79 -22.48 -9.46 -20.09
C GLU A 79 -22.95 -8.21 -20.84
N LYS A 80 -22.61 -8.09 -22.14
CA LYS A 80 -23.07 -7.00 -23.01
C LYS A 80 -24.54 -7.15 -23.39
N GLU A 81 -25.03 -8.35 -23.66
CA GLU A 81 -26.44 -8.63 -23.91
C GLU A 81 -27.25 -8.43 -22.65
N ILE A 82 -26.75 -8.86 -21.50
CA ILE A 82 -27.32 -8.57 -20.19
C ILE A 82 -27.33 -7.05 -19.98
N ARG A 83 -26.26 -6.31 -20.29
CA ARG A 83 -26.22 -4.83 -20.28
C ARG A 83 -27.30 -4.24 -21.18
N GLU A 84 -27.37 -4.64 -22.44
CA GLU A 84 -28.32 -4.13 -23.42
C GLU A 84 -29.76 -4.53 -23.07
N GLN A 85 -29.99 -5.70 -22.48
CA GLN A 85 -31.29 -6.16 -22.01
C GLN A 85 -31.70 -5.46 -20.71
N TYR A 86 -30.79 -5.21 -19.77
CA TYR A 86 -31.04 -4.37 -18.60
C TYR A 86 -31.34 -2.94 -19.05
N GLU A 87 -30.62 -2.37 -20.01
CA GLU A 87 -30.85 -1.04 -20.57
C GLU A 87 -32.15 -0.96 -21.39
N ALA A 88 -32.44 -1.97 -22.20
CA ALA A 88 -33.69 -2.06 -22.96
C ALA A 88 -34.89 -2.34 -22.05
N SER A 89 -34.73 -3.11 -20.96
CA SER A 89 -35.76 -3.30 -19.93
C SER A 89 -35.96 -2.02 -19.12
N ARG A 90 -34.86 -1.32 -18.78
CA ARG A 90 -34.83 0.05 -18.23
C ARG A 90 -35.58 1.03 -19.15
N SER A 91 -35.45 0.88 -20.47
CA SER A 91 -36.07 1.75 -21.49
C SER A 91 -37.54 1.37 -21.82
N LYS A 92 -37.91 0.08 -21.84
CA LYS A 92 -39.20 -0.40 -22.38
C LYS A 92 -40.23 -0.88 -21.35
N LYS A 93 -39.84 -1.30 -20.13
CA LYS A 93 -40.79 -1.77 -19.09
C LYS A 93 -40.53 -1.20 -17.68
N PHE A 94 -39.38 -0.57 -17.45
CA PHE A 94 -38.90 -0.21 -16.11
C PHE A 94 -38.58 1.30 -15.99
N ASN A 95 -39.13 2.13 -16.87
CA ASN A 95 -38.87 3.57 -16.88
C ASN A 95 -39.73 4.37 -15.88
N GLY A 96 -40.58 3.71 -15.09
CA GLY A 96 -41.61 4.39 -14.29
C GLY A 96 -41.63 4.10 -12.79
N TYR A 97 -41.11 2.97 -12.32
CA TYR A 97 -41.27 2.59 -10.91
C TYR A 97 -39.97 2.43 -10.14
N PHE A 98 -38.90 1.84 -10.68
CA PHE A 98 -37.66 1.64 -9.90
C PHE A 98 -36.63 2.77 -10.05
N THR A 99 -36.34 3.24 -11.28
CA THR A 99 -35.51 4.45 -11.49
C THR A 99 -36.22 5.67 -10.92
N VAL A 100 -37.53 5.74 -11.10
CA VAL A 100 -38.42 6.67 -10.41
C VAL A 100 -38.36 6.39 -8.92
N CYS A 101 -38.56 5.19 -8.37
CA CYS A 101 -38.42 5.00 -6.91
C CYS A 101 -37.02 5.30 -6.38
N PHE A 102 -35.93 5.11 -7.12
CA PHE A 102 -34.58 5.42 -6.67
C PHE A 102 -34.32 6.93 -6.72
N GLN A 103 -34.59 7.56 -7.87
CA GLN A 103 -34.53 9.01 -8.03
C GLN A 103 -35.53 9.72 -7.12
N TRP A 104 -36.71 9.15 -6.87
CA TRP A 104 -37.69 9.61 -5.91
C TRP A 104 -37.26 9.29 -4.49
N THR A 105 -36.62 8.16 -4.19
CA THR A 105 -36.09 7.91 -2.84
C THR A 105 -34.97 8.90 -2.54
N GLN A 106 -34.13 9.22 -3.52
CA GLN A 106 -33.07 10.22 -3.41
C GLN A 106 -33.64 11.65 -3.39
N TYR A 107 -34.61 11.96 -4.22
CA TYR A 107 -35.33 13.23 -4.22
C TYR A 107 -36.15 13.43 -2.92
N LEU A 108 -36.82 12.39 -2.42
CA LEU A 108 -37.59 12.39 -1.16
C LEU A 108 -36.68 12.33 0.07
N LYS A 109 -35.42 11.87 -0.05
CA LYS A 109 -34.44 12.00 1.03
C LYS A 109 -34.21 13.47 1.35
N CYS A 110 -34.26 14.36 0.35
CA CYS A 110 -34.03 15.79 0.51
C CYS A 110 -32.76 16.09 1.34
N ASP A 111 -31.74 15.25 1.23
CA ASP A 111 -30.52 15.31 2.05
C ASP A 111 -29.53 16.37 1.55
N GLY A 112 -29.79 16.97 0.38
CA GLY A 112 -28.96 18.02 -0.21
C GLY A 112 -27.66 17.51 -0.84
N LEU A 113 -27.48 16.19 -0.93
CA LEU A 113 -26.31 15.55 -1.51
C LEU A 113 -26.46 15.34 -3.04
N PRO A 114 -25.36 15.45 -3.81
CA PRO A 114 -25.39 15.25 -5.26
C PRO A 114 -25.59 13.78 -5.62
N ASP A 115 -26.16 13.50 -6.80
CA ASP A 115 -26.20 12.12 -7.33
C ASP A 115 -24.78 11.63 -7.69
N PRO A 116 -24.28 10.53 -7.09
CA PRO A 116 -22.98 9.95 -7.44
C PRO A 116 -22.86 9.52 -8.91
N ASN A 117 -23.98 9.31 -9.60
CA ASN A 117 -24.02 8.99 -11.03
C ASN A 117 -23.93 10.23 -11.94
N SER A 118 -24.03 11.44 -11.38
CA SER A 118 -24.04 12.70 -12.12
C SER A 118 -22.80 13.54 -11.79
N PHE A 119 -21.80 13.54 -12.66
CA PHE A 119 -20.59 14.33 -12.47
C PHE A 119 -20.85 15.84 -12.39
N SER A 120 -21.85 16.34 -13.13
CA SER A 120 -22.21 17.75 -13.10
C SER A 120 -22.71 18.17 -11.72
N GLU A 121 -23.56 17.35 -11.09
CA GLU A 121 -24.06 17.60 -9.74
C GLU A 121 -22.96 17.51 -8.71
N MET A 122 -22.10 16.49 -8.77
CA MET A 122 -20.97 16.35 -7.85
C MET A 122 -19.99 17.53 -7.95
N ASN A 123 -19.64 17.96 -9.17
CA ASN A 123 -18.77 19.11 -9.38
C ASN A 123 -19.44 20.42 -8.93
N THR A 124 -20.73 20.57 -9.17
CA THR A 124 -21.50 21.73 -8.70
C THR A 124 -21.54 21.77 -7.18
N TYR A 125 -21.80 20.63 -6.54
CA TYR A 125 -21.78 20.50 -5.09
C TYR A 125 -20.41 20.85 -4.50
N LEU A 126 -19.32 20.31 -5.06
CA LEU A 126 -17.96 20.62 -4.63
C LEU A 126 -17.64 22.11 -4.84
N TYR A 127 -18.06 22.69 -5.96
CA TYR A 127 -17.88 24.12 -6.24
C TYR A 127 -18.66 24.99 -5.25
N LEU A 128 -19.91 24.65 -4.94
CA LEU A 128 -20.72 25.36 -3.95
C LEU A 128 -20.13 25.22 -2.55
N TRP A 129 -19.62 24.03 -2.20
CA TRP A 129 -18.93 23.83 -0.94
C TRP A 129 -17.70 24.71 -0.85
N LYS A 130 -16.85 24.74 -1.88
CA LYS A 130 -15.66 25.62 -1.97
C LYS A 130 -16.04 27.10 -1.90
N LYS A 131 -17.11 27.50 -2.59
CA LYS A 131 -17.59 28.89 -2.66
C LYS A 131 -18.27 29.36 -1.38
N ASN A 132 -18.81 28.44 -0.57
CA ASN A 132 -19.31 28.77 0.75
C ASN A 132 -18.13 29.19 1.63
N ASP A 133 -17.79 30.47 1.52
CA ASP A 133 -16.65 31.16 2.15
C ASP A 133 -16.96 31.55 3.61
N THR A 134 -17.99 30.91 4.20
CA THR A 134 -18.31 31.12 5.60
C THR A 134 -17.33 30.29 6.41
N ASN A 135 -16.40 30.97 7.08
CA ASN A 135 -15.53 30.43 8.14
C ASN A 135 -16.35 29.53 9.09
N PRO A 136 -16.37 28.20 8.89
CA PRO A 136 -17.37 27.37 9.50
C PRO A 136 -17.02 27.19 10.97
N GLU A 137 -18.04 27.26 11.83
CA GLU A 137 -17.90 26.77 13.20
C GLU A 137 -17.64 25.27 13.16
N ILE A 138 -16.92 24.76 14.16
CA ILE A 138 -16.57 23.35 14.25
C ILE A 138 -17.81 22.45 14.23
N GLU A 139 -18.93 22.91 14.81
CA GLU A 139 -20.24 22.23 14.76
C GLU A 139 -20.76 22.08 13.32
N LYS A 140 -20.69 23.14 12.51
CA LYS A 140 -21.11 23.07 11.09
C LYS A 140 -20.19 22.18 10.27
N VAL A 141 -18.90 22.15 10.60
CA VAL A 141 -17.96 21.20 9.99
C VAL A 141 -18.32 19.79 10.40
N LEU A 142 -18.66 19.54 11.67
CA LEU A 142 -19.11 18.24 12.14
C LEU A 142 -20.37 17.78 11.40
N ASP A 143 -21.40 18.60 11.30
CA ASP A 143 -22.63 18.29 10.56
C ASP A 143 -22.32 17.93 9.10
N LYS A 144 -21.44 18.71 8.45
CA LYS A 144 -21.02 18.44 7.07
C LYS A 144 -20.18 17.17 6.94
N THR A 145 -19.35 16.89 7.93
CA THR A 145 -18.55 15.65 8.03
C THR A 145 -19.47 14.45 8.15
N GLU A 146 -20.50 14.56 8.99
CA GLU A 146 -21.56 13.56 9.07
C GLU A 146 -22.26 13.42 7.74
N GLU A 147 -22.69 14.49 7.07
CA GLU A 147 -23.36 14.41 5.76
C GLU A 147 -22.52 13.72 4.65
N VAL A 148 -21.21 13.91 4.70
CA VAL A 148 -20.28 13.46 3.65
C VAL A 148 -19.75 12.04 3.91
N LEU A 149 -19.60 11.63 5.19
CA LEU A 149 -18.94 10.38 5.60
C LEU A 149 -19.83 9.32 6.24
N ASN A 150 -21.00 9.66 6.76
CA ASN A 150 -21.85 8.77 7.55
C ASN A 150 -22.21 7.45 6.82
N ILE A 151 -21.44 6.46 7.21
CA ILE A 151 -21.71 5.04 7.16
C ILE A 151 -22.94 4.79 8.06
N ARG A 152 -24.15 4.90 7.52
CA ARG A 152 -25.33 4.29 8.17
C ARG A 152 -25.19 2.77 8.06
N CYS A 153 -24.42 2.18 8.98
CA CYS A 153 -24.64 0.81 9.43
C CYS A 153 -25.19 0.92 10.85
N THR A 154 -26.51 1.04 10.98
CA THR A 154 -27.16 0.69 12.24
C THR A 154 -27.22 -0.83 12.32
N LYS A 155 -26.99 -1.38 13.52
CA LYS A 155 -26.92 -2.84 13.75
C LYS A 155 -28.24 -3.58 13.42
N GLU A 156 -29.31 -2.86 13.13
CA GLU A 156 -30.67 -3.36 12.94
C GLU A 156 -31.03 -3.61 11.46
N GLU A 157 -30.25 -3.14 10.48
CA GLU A 157 -30.57 -3.28 9.04
C GLU A 157 -29.97 -4.54 8.37
N LYS A 158 -29.70 -5.61 9.11
CA LYS A 158 -29.18 -6.87 8.55
C LYS A 158 -30.22 -7.74 7.83
N ALA A 159 -31.48 -7.32 7.75
CA ALA A 159 -32.58 -8.19 7.31
C ALA A 159 -33.04 -8.02 5.84
N PHE A 160 -32.42 -7.15 5.03
CA PHE A 160 -32.82 -7.02 3.62
C PHE A 160 -31.63 -6.82 2.68
N ASN A 161 -31.22 -7.91 2.00
CA ASN A 161 -30.08 -8.04 1.09
C ASN A 161 -30.13 -7.18 -0.18
N PHE A 162 -30.88 -6.08 -0.21
CA PHE A 162 -30.97 -5.20 -1.38
C PHE A 162 -30.97 -3.70 -1.03
N ARG A 163 -30.82 -3.33 0.25
CA ARG A 163 -30.81 -1.91 0.69
C ARG A 163 -29.42 -1.37 1.05
N SER A 164 -28.38 -2.20 0.98
CA SER A 164 -26.97 -1.85 1.20
C SER A 164 -26.34 -1.12 -0.01
N PHE A 165 -27.07 -0.15 -0.58
CA PHE A 165 -26.53 0.83 -1.55
C PHE A 165 -26.76 2.27 -1.04
N CYS A 166 -27.17 2.39 0.22
CA CYS A 166 -27.50 3.63 0.92
C CYS A 166 -26.37 4.10 1.86
N GLY A 167 -25.11 3.79 1.53
CA GLY A 167 -23.98 4.53 2.06
C GLY A 167 -24.02 5.98 1.57
N GLN A 168 -23.29 6.89 2.18
CA GLN A 168 -23.19 8.29 1.77
C GLN A 168 -22.16 8.54 0.67
N LEU A 169 -22.03 9.79 0.23
CA LEU A 169 -21.31 10.18 -0.99
C LEU A 169 -19.93 9.52 -1.12
N LEU A 170 -19.09 9.55 -0.08
CA LEU A 170 -17.77 8.91 -0.13
C LEU A 170 -17.83 7.39 -0.14
N THR A 171 -18.70 6.79 0.68
CA THR A 171 -18.87 5.33 0.70
C THR A 171 -19.48 4.79 -0.59
N VAL A 172 -20.41 5.52 -1.20
CA VAL A 172 -21.00 5.16 -2.51
C VAL A 172 -19.97 5.36 -3.60
N LEU A 173 -19.13 6.40 -3.54
CA LEU A 173 -18.01 6.53 -4.47
C LEU A 173 -16.98 5.41 -4.26
N ASP A 174 -16.73 4.95 -3.04
CA ASP A 174 -15.87 3.81 -2.73
C ASP A 174 -16.45 2.52 -3.32
N ASP A 175 -17.73 2.23 -3.08
CA ASP A 175 -18.45 1.09 -3.64
C ASP A 175 -18.51 1.14 -5.18
N LEU A 176 -18.83 2.31 -5.77
CA LEU A 176 -18.88 2.48 -7.23
C LEU A 176 -17.52 2.33 -7.91
N ILE A 177 -16.41 2.55 -7.21
CA ILE A 177 -15.06 2.34 -7.77
C ILE A 177 -14.59 0.91 -7.54
N ILE A 178 -14.96 0.28 -6.42
CA ILE A 178 -14.58 -1.10 -6.08
C ILE A 178 -15.40 -2.10 -6.89
N ASP A 179 -16.72 -1.98 -6.85
CA ASP A 179 -17.63 -2.92 -7.53
C ASP A 179 -17.85 -2.55 -8.99
N SER A 180 -17.36 -1.37 -9.42
CA SER A 180 -17.46 -0.78 -10.76
C SER A 180 -18.80 -1.10 -11.43
N PRO A 181 -19.82 -0.23 -11.34
CA PRO A 181 -21.11 -0.53 -11.95
C PRO A 181 -20.89 -0.91 -13.41
N PHE A 182 -21.62 -1.91 -13.90
CA PHE A 182 -21.41 -2.57 -15.20
C PHE A 182 -21.27 -1.61 -16.42
N ASN A 183 -21.57 -0.32 -16.25
CA ASN A 183 -21.54 0.76 -17.23
C ASN A 183 -20.38 1.78 -17.11
N ALA A 184 -19.45 1.64 -16.16
CA ALA A 184 -18.35 2.60 -15.99
C ALA A 184 -17.24 2.43 -17.05
N THR A 185 -16.93 3.48 -17.81
CA THR A 185 -15.71 3.50 -18.63
C THR A 185 -14.48 3.84 -17.78
N PRO A 186 -13.25 3.51 -18.20
CA PRO A 186 -12.04 3.88 -17.46
C PRO A 186 -11.95 5.38 -17.11
N SER A 187 -12.42 6.25 -18.02
CA SER A 187 -12.52 7.70 -17.77
C SER A 187 -13.47 8.05 -16.63
N HIS A 188 -14.61 7.35 -16.50
CA HIS A 188 -15.56 7.57 -15.40
C HIS A 188 -14.94 7.23 -14.04
N ILE A 189 -14.16 6.14 -14.00
CA ILE A 189 -13.45 5.70 -12.78
C ILE A 189 -12.40 6.73 -12.37
N GLU A 190 -11.65 7.27 -13.32
CA GLU A 190 -10.68 8.35 -13.05
C GLU A 190 -11.37 9.62 -12.54
N GLU A 191 -12.50 10.00 -13.13
CA GLU A 191 -13.29 11.16 -12.68
C GLU A 191 -13.84 10.96 -11.27
N TRP A 192 -14.39 9.78 -10.94
CA TRP A 192 -14.81 9.46 -9.57
C TRP A 192 -13.65 9.49 -8.59
N LYS A 193 -12.48 8.93 -8.95
CA LYS A 193 -11.27 8.97 -8.11
C LYS A 193 -10.87 10.43 -7.84
N LYS A 194 -10.93 11.28 -8.85
CA LYS A 194 -10.62 12.72 -8.74
C LYS A 194 -11.61 13.45 -7.83
N ILE A 195 -12.91 13.29 -8.04
CA ILE A 195 -13.96 13.93 -7.23
C ILE A 195 -13.85 13.48 -5.77
N ARG A 196 -13.63 12.19 -5.54
CA ARG A 196 -13.41 11.65 -4.19
C ARG A 196 -12.22 12.30 -3.50
N LYS A 197 -11.08 12.40 -4.21
CA LYS A 197 -9.89 13.07 -3.69
C LYS A 197 -10.18 14.54 -3.36
N ASP A 198 -10.88 15.25 -4.24
CA ASP A 198 -11.22 16.65 -4.02
C ASP A 198 -12.17 16.85 -2.82
N LEU A 199 -13.15 15.96 -2.61
CA LEU A 199 -14.01 15.96 -1.43
C LEU A 199 -13.22 15.72 -0.15
N ARG A 200 -12.28 14.76 -0.15
CA ARG A 200 -11.38 14.47 0.99
C ARG A 200 -10.50 15.68 1.31
N CYS A 201 -9.91 16.30 0.29
CA CYS A 201 -9.08 17.50 0.46
C CYS A 201 -9.89 18.69 0.99
N GLU A 202 -11.11 18.92 0.48
CA GLU A 202 -11.96 20.00 0.97
C GLU A 202 -12.39 19.75 2.42
N GLN A 203 -12.75 18.51 2.77
CA GLN A 203 -13.08 18.13 4.14
C GLN A 203 -11.93 18.41 5.12
N GLN A 204 -10.70 17.99 4.77
CA GLN A 204 -9.53 18.26 5.60
C GLN A 204 -9.28 19.77 5.75
N LYS A 205 -9.35 20.52 4.64
CA LYS A 205 -9.20 21.97 4.64
C LYS A 205 -10.22 22.67 5.57
N ARG A 206 -11.46 22.18 5.61
CA ARG A 206 -12.51 22.73 6.48
C ARG A 206 -12.25 22.45 7.96
N LEU A 207 -11.76 21.26 8.29
CA LEU A 207 -11.32 20.92 9.65
C LEU A 207 -10.15 21.81 10.11
N ASP A 208 -9.18 22.05 9.22
CA ASP A 208 -8.05 22.95 9.49
C ASP A 208 -8.52 24.39 9.72
N LEU A 209 -9.43 24.90 8.87
CA LEU A 209 -9.96 26.25 8.99
C LEU A 209 -10.80 26.45 10.27
N ALA A 210 -11.62 25.45 10.63
CA ALA A 210 -12.39 25.48 11.87
C ALA A 210 -11.46 25.44 13.09
N THR A 211 -10.39 24.66 13.04
CA THR A 211 -9.37 24.66 14.09
C THR A 211 -8.67 26.02 14.20
N HIS A 212 -8.34 26.66 13.07
CA HIS A 212 -7.74 28.00 13.06
C HIS A 212 -8.66 29.01 13.75
N LYS A 213 -9.97 28.94 13.47
CA LYS A 213 -10.98 29.80 14.09
C LYS A 213 -11.12 29.56 15.59
N LEU A 214 -11.08 28.31 16.04
CA LEU A 214 -11.06 27.97 17.47
C LEU A 214 -9.87 28.64 18.17
N LEU A 215 -8.68 28.51 17.59
CA LEU A 215 -7.45 29.10 18.11
C LEU A 215 -7.40 30.63 18.00
N ARG A 216 -8.22 31.27 17.17
CA ARG A 216 -8.25 32.74 17.03
C ARG A 216 -8.85 33.45 18.23
N ASN A 217 -9.74 32.78 18.99
CA ASN A 217 -10.34 33.36 20.18
C ASN A 217 -10.29 32.36 21.34
N ILE A 218 -9.08 32.17 21.88
CA ILE A 218 -8.78 31.15 22.88
C ILE A 218 -9.59 31.37 24.15
N GLU A 219 -9.68 32.61 24.64
CA GLU A 219 -10.39 32.93 25.89
C GLU A 219 -11.87 32.55 25.87
N THR A 220 -12.50 32.57 24.69
CA THR A 220 -13.92 32.23 24.54
C THR A 220 -14.15 30.78 24.15
N ASN A 221 -13.24 30.20 23.36
CA ASN A 221 -13.44 28.89 22.74
C ASN A 221 -12.78 27.72 23.50
N LEU A 222 -11.69 27.97 24.25
CA LEU A 222 -10.92 26.95 24.96
C LEU A 222 -11.16 27.05 26.47
N GLU A 223 -11.09 25.90 27.16
CA GLU A 223 -11.11 25.82 28.61
C GLU A 223 -9.73 26.17 29.17
N ALA A 224 -9.65 27.17 30.06
CA ALA A 224 -8.41 27.50 30.75
C ALA A 224 -8.08 26.41 31.80
N ILE A 225 -6.88 25.84 31.72
CA ILE A 225 -6.34 24.95 32.76
C ILE A 225 -5.62 25.83 33.79
N ASP A 226 -4.67 26.63 33.31
CA ASP A 226 -3.91 27.59 34.11
C ASP A 226 -3.96 28.98 33.44
N MET A 227 -3.27 29.96 34.04
CA MET A 227 -3.18 31.33 33.50
C MET A 227 -2.49 31.43 32.13
N THR A 228 -1.76 30.40 31.71
CA THR A 228 -1.00 30.38 30.44
C THR A 228 -1.41 29.25 29.51
N THR A 229 -2.18 28.28 29.99
CA THR A 229 -2.48 27.03 29.28
C THR A 229 -3.98 26.87 29.11
N SER A 230 -4.40 26.42 27.94
CA SER A 230 -5.81 26.20 27.64
C SER A 230 -5.97 24.94 26.79
N LYS A 231 -7.10 24.25 26.95
CA LYS A 231 -7.42 23.02 26.22
C LYS A 231 -8.78 23.09 25.55
N TYR A 232 -8.97 22.28 24.53
CA TYR A 232 -10.27 22.01 23.93
C TYR A 232 -10.36 20.54 23.56
N THR A 233 -11.49 19.93 23.83
CA THR A 233 -11.75 18.51 23.54
C THR A 233 -13.10 18.39 22.86
N LEU A 234 -13.11 17.76 21.69
CA LEU A 234 -14.32 17.41 20.94
C LEU A 234 -14.22 15.94 20.54
N GLU A 235 -15.21 15.16 20.94
CA GLU A 235 -15.33 13.76 20.56
C GLU A 235 -16.58 13.55 19.72
N SER A 236 -16.40 12.96 18.54
CA SER A 236 -17.50 12.61 17.64
C SER A 236 -17.39 11.18 17.15
N ARG A 237 -18.41 10.73 16.41
CA ARG A 237 -18.40 9.42 15.75
C ARG A 237 -17.32 9.31 14.67
N HIS A 238 -16.99 10.41 14.00
CA HIS A 238 -16.09 10.42 12.84
C HIS A 238 -14.67 10.83 13.17
N PHE A 239 -14.48 11.69 14.16
CA PHE A 239 -13.16 12.12 14.62
C PHE A 239 -13.15 12.59 16.08
N THR A 240 -11.98 12.60 16.68
CA THR A 240 -11.72 13.20 18.00
C THR A 240 -10.68 14.30 17.83
N LEU A 241 -11.00 15.53 18.24
CA LEU A 241 -10.11 16.69 18.17
C LEU A 241 -9.76 17.16 19.58
N ASN A 242 -8.47 17.16 19.89
CA ASN A 242 -7.91 17.78 21.08
C ASN A 242 -6.97 18.91 20.68
N LEU A 243 -7.14 20.07 21.30
CA LEU A 243 -6.24 21.21 21.17
C LEU A 243 -5.66 21.52 22.54
N TRP A 244 -4.38 21.82 22.57
CA TRP A 244 -3.70 22.39 23.71
C TRP A 244 -3.00 23.66 23.25
N ASN A 245 -3.12 24.74 24.00
CA ASN A 245 -2.53 26.03 23.64
C ASN A 245 -1.77 26.61 24.82
N LYS A 246 -0.59 27.19 24.53
CA LYS A 246 0.18 27.98 25.49
C LYS A 246 0.27 29.43 25.03
N THR A 247 -0.19 30.34 25.88
CA THR A 247 -0.10 31.78 25.68
C THR A 247 0.91 32.39 26.64
N LEU A 248 1.81 33.21 26.07
CA LEU A 248 2.84 33.89 26.83
C LEU A 248 2.25 35.09 27.58
N LEU A 249 2.47 35.10 28.89
CA LEU A 249 2.26 36.28 29.72
C LEU A 249 3.50 37.19 29.65
N PRO A 250 3.35 38.50 29.88
CA PRO A 250 4.49 39.41 30.04
C PRO A 250 5.36 38.93 31.22
N ILE A 251 6.56 38.44 30.92
CA ILE A 251 7.46 37.89 31.94
C ILE A 251 8.15 39.06 32.67
N SER A 252 8.16 39.03 34.00
CA SER A 252 8.98 39.96 34.79
C SER A 252 10.47 39.65 34.60
N VAL A 253 11.37 40.60 34.82
CA VAL A 253 12.82 40.39 34.68
C VAL A 253 13.34 39.22 35.55
N ALA A 254 12.65 38.88 36.65
CA ALA A 254 12.98 37.74 37.50
C ALA A 254 12.54 36.37 36.91
N GLY A 255 11.43 36.32 36.17
CA GLY A 255 10.94 35.11 35.50
C GLY A 255 11.74 34.73 34.24
N ALA A 256 12.53 35.67 33.70
CA ALA A 256 13.42 35.39 32.57
C ALA A 256 14.56 34.41 32.91
N ASN A 257 14.87 34.25 34.21
CA ASN A 257 15.87 33.32 34.72
C ASN A 257 15.29 31.96 35.14
N GLU A 258 13.99 31.70 34.92
CA GLU A 258 13.42 30.37 35.16
C GLU A 258 14.04 29.33 34.24
N VAL A 259 14.41 28.20 34.83
CA VAL A 259 14.95 27.05 34.10
C VAL A 259 13.84 26.50 33.20
N LYS A 260 14.00 26.65 31.89
CA LYS A 260 13.09 26.05 30.90
C LYS A 260 13.19 24.53 31.01
N GLN A 261 12.07 23.87 31.29
CA GLN A 261 11.98 22.42 31.38
C GLN A 261 11.11 21.87 30.26
N SER A 262 11.37 20.61 29.89
CA SER A 262 10.43 19.84 29.07
C SER A 262 9.11 19.66 29.82
N PHE A 263 8.03 19.47 29.08
CA PHE A 263 6.71 19.32 29.66
C PHE A 263 5.89 18.29 28.90
N THR A 264 5.04 17.59 29.63
CA THR A 264 4.20 16.50 29.11
C THR A 264 2.79 17.00 28.83
N LEU A 265 2.23 16.57 27.71
CA LEU A 265 0.86 16.81 27.29
C LEU A 265 0.16 15.46 27.12
N ASP A 266 -0.91 15.24 27.87
CA ASP A 266 -1.67 14.00 27.82
C ASP A 266 -3.02 14.22 27.13
N PHE A 267 -3.31 13.40 26.12
CA PHE A 267 -4.58 13.37 25.39
C PHE A 267 -5.27 12.01 25.58
N PRO A 268 -5.89 11.76 26.75
CA PRO A 268 -6.42 10.45 27.11
C PRO A 268 -7.50 9.95 26.15
N ASN A 269 -8.36 10.83 25.63
CA ASN A 269 -9.42 10.47 24.68
C ASN A 269 -8.90 9.87 23.35
N ILE A 270 -7.65 10.17 23.00
CA ILE A 270 -7.00 9.66 21.79
C ILE A 270 -6.00 8.55 22.15
N GLY A 271 -5.58 8.48 23.43
CA GLY A 271 -4.52 7.58 23.88
C GLY A 271 -3.13 8.06 23.46
N VAL A 272 -2.91 9.37 23.36
CA VAL A 272 -1.60 9.92 22.97
C VAL A 272 -1.05 10.82 24.07
N SER A 273 0.22 10.60 24.44
CA SER A 273 1.00 11.47 25.32
C SER A 273 2.23 12.01 24.59
N LEU A 274 2.52 13.30 24.79
CA LEU A 274 3.65 14.00 24.18
C LEU A 274 4.55 14.57 25.24
N LEU A 275 5.85 14.32 25.15
CA LEU A 275 6.87 15.07 25.90
C LEU A 275 7.53 16.07 24.94
N LEU A 276 7.30 17.37 25.16
CA LEU A 276 7.87 18.43 24.33
C LEU A 276 9.17 18.99 24.92
N PRO A 277 10.17 19.31 24.08
CA PRO A 277 11.41 19.94 24.50
C PRO A 277 11.21 21.30 25.18
N ALA A 278 12.16 21.65 26.07
CA ALA A 278 12.21 22.94 26.77
C ALA A 278 12.27 24.16 25.82
N ALA A 279 12.71 23.97 24.57
CA ALA A 279 12.76 25.01 23.55
C ALA A 279 11.39 25.68 23.33
N PHE A 280 10.31 24.92 23.48
CA PHE A 280 8.93 25.37 23.27
C PHE A 280 8.29 26.03 24.50
N TYR A 281 8.98 26.06 25.65
CA TYR A 281 8.40 26.62 26.87
C TYR A 281 8.04 28.10 26.75
N GLY A 282 8.76 28.85 25.89
CA GLY A 282 8.63 30.30 25.74
C GLY A 282 8.05 30.76 24.41
N THR A 283 7.33 29.90 23.68
CA THR A 283 6.73 30.21 22.37
C THR A 283 5.20 30.20 22.43
N ASN A 284 4.55 31.16 21.77
CA ASN A 284 3.11 31.13 21.55
C ASN A 284 2.79 30.05 20.52
N MET A 285 2.20 28.94 20.96
CA MET A 285 1.95 27.79 20.10
C MET A 285 0.74 27.01 20.57
N ALA A 286 0.19 26.23 19.65
CA ALA A 286 -0.83 25.23 19.92
C ALA A 286 -0.36 23.86 19.42
N VAL A 287 -0.80 22.82 20.13
CA VAL A 287 -0.62 21.43 19.76
C VAL A 287 -2.00 20.87 19.43
N ARG A 288 -2.14 20.31 18.22
CA ARG A 288 -3.36 19.63 17.81
C ARG A 288 -3.12 18.14 17.78
N ALA A 289 -3.92 17.41 18.55
CA ALA A 289 -4.06 15.96 18.42
C ALA A 289 -5.43 15.66 17.80
N LEU A 290 -5.45 15.19 16.56
CA LEU A 290 -6.67 14.89 15.81
C LEU A 290 -6.65 13.43 15.39
N TRP A 291 -7.64 12.66 15.82
CA TRP A 291 -7.84 11.28 15.40
C TRP A 291 -9.03 11.19 14.47
N LEU A 292 -8.78 10.95 13.19
CA LEU A 292 -9.82 10.67 12.20
C LEU A 292 -10.10 9.18 12.19
N LYS A 293 -11.34 8.78 12.49
CA LYS A 293 -11.76 7.36 12.53
C LYS A 293 -12.01 6.78 11.14
N TYR A 294 -11.61 7.49 10.09
CA TYR A 294 -11.72 7.11 8.69
C TYR A 294 -10.38 7.36 7.98
N ASP A 295 -10.14 6.59 6.93
CA ASP A 295 -8.94 6.71 6.11
C ASP A 295 -9.21 7.56 4.86
N HIS A 296 -8.39 8.58 4.67
CA HIS A 296 -8.46 9.50 3.54
C HIS A 296 -7.07 9.81 2.96
N ILE A 297 -6.04 9.04 3.34
CA ILE A 297 -4.64 9.27 2.94
C ILE A 297 -4.07 8.07 2.17
N SER A 298 -4.51 6.85 2.47
CA SER A 298 -3.92 5.66 1.85
C SER A 298 -3.95 5.67 0.34
N ASP A 299 -5.03 6.19 -0.25
CA ASP A 299 -5.20 6.34 -1.70
C ASP A 299 -4.17 7.29 -2.35
N SER A 300 -3.58 8.18 -1.56
CA SER A 300 -2.56 9.13 -1.99
C SER A 300 -1.14 8.55 -1.91
N CYS A 301 -0.97 7.37 -1.29
CA CYS A 301 0.30 6.69 -1.22
C CYS A 301 0.69 6.08 -2.57
N ARG A 302 1.97 6.17 -2.93
CA ARG A 302 2.50 5.63 -4.20
C ARG A 302 2.32 4.13 -4.31
N THR A 303 2.34 3.44 -3.17
CA THR A 303 2.29 1.98 -3.11
C THR A 303 0.87 1.42 -3.13
N TRP A 304 -0.15 2.28 -3.04
CA TRP A 304 -1.58 1.91 -3.00
C TRP A 304 -2.04 1.24 -4.30
N ASP A 305 -1.96 1.94 -5.43
CA ASP A 305 -2.40 1.40 -6.71
C ASP A 305 -1.44 0.31 -7.21
N CYS A 306 -1.99 -0.79 -7.74
CA CYS A 306 -1.20 -1.84 -8.38
C CYS A 306 -0.48 -1.32 -9.62
N PRO A 307 0.85 -1.50 -9.74
CA PRO A 307 1.53 -1.17 -10.99
C PRO A 307 0.94 -2.05 -12.11
N PRO A 308 0.93 -1.55 -13.35
CA PRO A 308 0.42 -2.30 -14.48
C PRO A 308 1.19 -3.62 -14.62
N VAL A 309 0.44 -4.70 -14.81
CA VAL A 309 1.03 -6.01 -15.07
C VAL A 309 1.71 -6.02 -16.45
N PRO A 310 2.93 -6.58 -16.59
CA PRO A 310 3.57 -6.75 -17.88
C PRO A 310 2.72 -7.58 -18.85
N ASP A 311 2.81 -7.25 -20.15
CA ASP A 311 2.06 -7.93 -21.21
C ASP A 311 2.28 -9.45 -21.23
N SER A 312 3.43 -9.92 -20.75
CA SER A 312 3.72 -11.35 -20.59
C SER A 312 2.67 -12.10 -19.75
N PHE A 313 2.04 -11.43 -18.78
CA PHE A 313 0.98 -12.00 -17.94
C PHE A 313 -0.38 -12.03 -18.64
N LEU A 314 -0.54 -11.37 -19.79
CA LEU A 314 -1.74 -11.39 -20.61
C LEU A 314 -1.75 -12.53 -21.63
N LYS A 315 -0.60 -13.16 -21.85
CA LYS A 315 -0.45 -14.29 -22.77
C LYS A 315 -1.11 -15.53 -22.22
N ASP A 316 -1.69 -16.34 -23.10
CA ASP A 316 -2.23 -17.63 -22.70
C ASP A 316 -1.17 -18.74 -22.69
N LEU A 317 -1.53 -19.90 -22.12
CA LEU A 317 -0.63 -21.03 -21.97
C LEU A 317 -0.10 -21.55 -23.33
N ASN A 318 -0.88 -21.41 -24.41
CA ASN A 318 -0.46 -21.86 -25.74
C ASN A 318 0.60 -20.90 -26.33
N GLU A 319 0.44 -19.59 -26.12
CA GLU A 319 1.42 -18.58 -26.52
C GLU A 319 2.73 -18.73 -25.75
N ILE A 320 2.66 -18.92 -24.44
CA ILE A 320 3.85 -19.13 -23.58
C ILE A 320 4.62 -20.38 -24.01
N THR A 321 3.93 -21.51 -24.15
CA THR A 321 4.57 -22.79 -24.55
C THR A 321 5.15 -22.75 -25.97
N LEU A 322 4.58 -21.94 -26.86
CA LEU A 322 5.13 -21.71 -28.19
C LEU A 322 6.42 -20.88 -28.14
N GLU A 323 6.46 -19.82 -27.33
CA GLU A 323 7.64 -18.99 -27.15
C GLU A 323 8.80 -19.76 -26.53
N GLU A 324 8.54 -20.54 -25.47
CA GLU A 324 9.51 -21.45 -24.85
C GLU A 324 10.10 -22.42 -25.87
N TRP A 325 9.25 -23.03 -26.70
CA TRP A 325 9.68 -23.94 -27.76
C TRP A 325 10.55 -23.25 -28.83
N GLN A 326 10.20 -22.03 -29.22
CA GLN A 326 10.99 -21.25 -30.17
C GLN A 326 12.37 -20.89 -29.59
N VAL A 327 12.44 -20.50 -28.32
CA VAL A 327 13.70 -20.23 -27.62
C VAL A 327 14.54 -21.51 -27.55
N LYS A 328 13.94 -22.63 -27.13
CA LYS A 328 14.61 -23.93 -27.09
C LYS A 328 15.16 -24.35 -28.46
N THR A 329 14.38 -24.17 -29.52
CA THR A 329 14.80 -24.49 -30.89
C THR A 329 15.96 -23.60 -31.35
N LYS A 330 15.94 -22.31 -31.01
CA LYS A 330 17.05 -21.39 -31.32
C LYS A 330 18.33 -21.79 -30.58
N LEU A 331 18.23 -22.10 -29.29
CA LEU A 331 19.36 -22.59 -28.50
C LEU A 331 19.90 -23.90 -29.07
N GLN A 332 19.03 -24.86 -29.41
CA GLN A 332 19.44 -26.12 -30.03
C GLN A 332 20.23 -25.87 -31.32
N ARG A 333 19.77 -24.97 -32.20
CA ARG A 333 20.51 -24.62 -33.43
C ARG A 333 21.88 -24.01 -33.14
N GLN A 334 21.98 -23.12 -32.14
CA GLN A 334 23.26 -22.52 -31.74
C GLN A 334 24.24 -23.57 -31.22
N PHE A 335 23.76 -24.54 -30.44
CA PHE A 335 24.57 -25.67 -29.97
C PHE A 335 25.00 -26.58 -31.14
N ASP A 336 24.10 -26.89 -32.08
CA ASP A 336 24.41 -27.71 -33.26
C ASP A 336 25.44 -27.01 -34.19
N GLU A 337 25.33 -25.69 -34.38
CA GLU A 337 26.29 -24.87 -35.13
C GLU A 337 27.66 -24.83 -34.43
N TYR A 338 27.64 -24.70 -33.10
CA TYR A 338 28.83 -24.74 -32.28
C TYR A 338 29.52 -26.12 -32.34
N GLU A 339 28.78 -27.22 -32.24
CA GLU A 339 29.33 -28.58 -32.40
C GLU A 339 29.94 -28.82 -33.79
N LYS A 340 29.32 -28.31 -34.85
CA LYS A 340 29.88 -28.36 -36.21
C LYS A 340 31.15 -27.52 -36.36
N SER A 341 31.26 -26.41 -35.64
CA SER A 341 32.46 -25.58 -35.62
C SER A 341 33.64 -26.28 -34.91
N ILE A 342 33.34 -27.08 -33.88
CA ILE A 342 34.31 -27.90 -33.14
C ILE A 342 34.96 -28.97 -34.04
N GLU A 343 34.20 -29.58 -34.95
CA GLU A 343 34.73 -30.62 -35.86
C GLU A 343 35.87 -30.09 -36.76
N ASN A 344 35.99 -28.77 -36.92
CA ASN A 344 37.03 -28.11 -37.73
C ASN A 344 38.04 -27.28 -36.91
N ALA A 345 37.93 -27.25 -35.57
CA ALA A 345 38.71 -26.36 -34.70
C ALA A 345 40.00 -27.00 -34.15
N THR A 346 40.98 -26.16 -33.82
CA THR A 346 42.25 -26.60 -33.20
C THR A 346 42.09 -26.90 -31.71
N VAL A 347 42.98 -27.73 -31.13
CA VAL A 347 42.92 -28.17 -29.72
C VAL A 347 42.91 -27.01 -28.71
N GLU A 348 43.49 -25.86 -29.06
CA GLU A 348 43.53 -24.65 -28.21
C GLU A 348 42.22 -23.85 -28.21
N GLU A 349 41.45 -23.87 -29.30
CA GLU A 349 40.11 -23.24 -29.40
C GLU A 349 39.03 -24.04 -28.65
N LEU A 350 39.25 -25.35 -28.51
CA LEU A 350 38.34 -26.28 -27.81
C LEU A 350 38.36 -26.12 -26.28
N ILE A 351 39.48 -25.65 -25.73
CA ILE A 351 39.65 -25.45 -24.28
C ILE A 351 39.07 -24.10 -23.84
N THR A 352 39.05 -23.10 -24.73
CA THR A 352 38.59 -21.74 -24.45
C THR A 352 37.09 -21.54 -24.66
N ASN A 353 36.47 -22.21 -25.64
CA ASN A 353 35.10 -21.92 -26.06
C ASN A 353 34.00 -22.92 -25.63
N LYS A 354 34.31 -23.96 -24.84
CA LYS A 354 33.32 -24.98 -24.44
C LYS A 354 32.09 -24.33 -23.77
N PRO A 355 30.84 -24.62 -24.22
CA PRO A 355 29.63 -24.10 -23.59
C PRO A 355 29.58 -24.66 -22.17
N LYS A 356 29.70 -23.75 -21.22
CA LYS A 356 29.78 -24.07 -19.79
C LYS A 356 28.44 -24.52 -19.21
N LYS A 357 27.34 -24.24 -19.92
CA LYS A 357 25.96 -24.46 -19.46
C LYS A 357 25.19 -25.29 -20.49
N THR A 358 24.30 -26.13 -20.01
CA THR A 358 23.38 -26.92 -20.85
C THR A 358 22.17 -26.07 -21.28
N ILE A 359 21.43 -26.51 -22.31
CA ILE A 359 20.23 -25.78 -22.79
C ILE A 359 19.20 -25.56 -21.66
N PRO A 360 18.85 -26.56 -20.81
CA PRO A 360 17.94 -26.33 -19.69
C PRO A 360 18.44 -25.29 -18.68
N GLU A 361 19.74 -25.26 -18.40
CA GLU A 361 20.35 -24.27 -17.50
C GLU A 361 20.28 -22.85 -18.08
N LEU A 362 20.49 -22.70 -19.39
CA LEU A 362 20.35 -21.41 -20.07
C LEU A 362 18.89 -20.92 -20.08
N MET A 363 17.92 -21.81 -20.29
CA MET A 363 16.50 -21.43 -20.20
C MET A 363 16.14 -20.98 -18.79
N THR A 364 16.58 -21.71 -17.76
CA THR A 364 16.34 -21.34 -16.36
C THR A 364 16.95 -19.97 -16.04
N GLU A 365 18.16 -19.69 -16.51
CA GLU A 365 18.80 -18.38 -16.33
C GLU A 365 18.06 -17.25 -17.07
N MET A 366 17.53 -17.52 -18.26
CA MET A 366 16.70 -16.56 -18.99
C MET A 366 15.39 -16.26 -18.23
N GLU A 367 14.73 -17.28 -17.69
CA GLU A 367 13.53 -17.13 -16.87
C GLU A 367 13.81 -16.33 -15.58
N GLU A 368 14.89 -16.67 -14.87
CA GLU A 368 15.32 -15.93 -13.67
C GLU A 368 15.61 -14.46 -13.99
N ASN A 369 16.29 -14.19 -15.11
CA ASN A 369 16.56 -12.83 -15.57
C ASN A 369 15.27 -12.06 -15.89
N GLN A 370 14.31 -12.69 -16.58
CA GLN A 370 13.00 -12.09 -16.85
C GLN A 370 12.21 -11.80 -15.57
N ILE A 371 12.19 -12.75 -14.63
CA ILE A 371 11.55 -12.56 -13.31
C ILE A 371 12.21 -11.39 -12.57
N ASN A 372 13.53 -11.29 -12.60
CA ASN A 372 14.26 -10.19 -11.97
C ASN A 372 13.97 -8.84 -12.64
N GLU A 373 13.82 -8.80 -13.96
CA GLU A 373 13.36 -7.60 -14.67
C GLU A 373 11.93 -7.21 -14.31
N TRP A 374 11.00 -8.18 -14.22
CA TRP A 374 9.63 -7.91 -13.79
C TRP A 374 9.58 -7.41 -12.36
N LYS A 375 10.34 -8.02 -11.45
CA LYS A 375 10.48 -7.53 -10.08
C LYS A 375 10.96 -6.09 -10.06
N LYS A 376 11.98 -5.73 -10.84
CA LYS A 376 12.45 -4.34 -10.95
C LYS A 376 11.37 -3.40 -11.48
N LYS A 377 10.64 -3.78 -12.53
CA LYS A 377 9.56 -2.97 -13.13
C LYS A 377 8.35 -2.79 -12.19
N MET A 378 8.02 -3.80 -11.40
CA MET A 378 6.90 -3.77 -10.45
C MET A 378 7.30 -3.21 -9.07
N THR A 379 8.59 -2.97 -8.82
CA THR A 379 9.04 -2.40 -7.56
C THR A 379 8.73 -0.91 -7.56
N ILE A 380 7.94 -0.49 -6.57
CA ILE A 380 7.68 0.92 -6.31
C ILE A 380 8.57 1.33 -5.15
N GLU A 381 9.49 2.27 -5.40
CA GLU A 381 10.37 2.81 -4.38
C GLU A 381 9.59 3.71 -3.42
N SER A 382 9.56 3.33 -2.14
CA SER A 382 9.01 4.15 -1.06
C SER A 382 10.04 5.18 -0.61
N VAL A 383 9.57 6.37 -0.25
CA VAL A 383 10.42 7.44 0.32
C VAL A 383 10.70 7.14 1.81
N GLN A 384 11.79 7.70 2.36
CA GLN A 384 12.27 7.49 3.74
C GLN A 384 11.26 7.79 4.87
N HIS A 385 10.13 8.44 4.55
CA HIS A 385 9.05 8.78 5.48
C HIS A 385 7.67 8.32 4.99
N GLU A 386 7.62 7.39 4.04
CA GLU A 386 6.39 6.85 3.48
C GLU A 386 6.19 5.40 3.92
N VAL A 387 4.97 5.04 4.33
CA VAL A 387 4.63 3.67 4.69
C VAL A 387 4.36 2.86 3.43
N ASN A 388 5.00 1.71 3.29
CA ASN A 388 4.73 0.79 2.19
C ASN A 388 3.44 0.00 2.44
N LEU A 389 2.35 0.37 1.76
CA LEU A 389 1.01 -0.20 1.91
C LEU A 389 0.85 -1.58 1.27
N ARG A 390 1.85 -2.06 0.53
CA ARG A 390 1.90 -3.46 0.07
C ARG A 390 2.44 -4.41 1.12
N LYS A 391 3.22 -3.87 2.07
CA LYS A 391 3.79 -4.63 3.18
C LYS A 391 2.94 -4.52 4.44
N PHE A 392 2.31 -3.37 4.65
CA PHE A 392 1.52 -3.08 5.84
C PHE A 392 0.12 -2.64 5.44
N SER A 393 -0.88 -3.02 6.26
CA SER A 393 -2.26 -2.57 6.11
C SER A 393 -2.66 -1.77 7.34
N PHE A 394 -3.42 -0.70 7.16
CA PHE A 394 -3.89 0.11 8.27
C PHE A 394 -5.07 -0.58 8.94
N LEU A 395 -4.99 -0.76 10.26
CA LEU A 395 -6.04 -1.37 11.07
C LEU A 395 -6.97 -0.34 11.72
N GLY A 396 -6.56 0.93 11.75
CA GLY A 396 -7.25 2.00 12.44
C GLY A 396 -7.31 3.29 11.63
N GLY A 397 -7.94 4.29 12.22
CA GLY A 397 -7.99 5.66 11.70
C GLY A 397 -6.63 6.35 11.67
N VAL A 398 -6.61 7.60 11.19
CA VAL A 398 -5.40 8.42 11.06
C VAL A 398 -5.23 9.33 12.28
N PHE A 399 -4.02 9.35 12.84
CA PHE A 399 -3.64 10.30 13.89
C PHE A 399 -2.82 11.45 13.30
N TYR A 400 -3.26 12.68 13.57
CA TYR A 400 -2.53 13.92 13.32
C TYR A 400 -2.03 14.47 14.63
N LEU A 401 -0.74 14.79 14.67
CA LEU A 401 -0.08 15.44 15.78
C LEU A 401 0.66 16.65 15.22
N ASP A 402 0.02 17.81 15.28
CA ASP A 402 0.52 19.02 14.66
C ASP A 402 0.96 20.03 15.70
N LEU A 403 2.15 20.59 15.49
CA LEU A 403 2.63 21.76 16.20
C LEU A 403 2.31 23.01 15.37
N ILE A 404 1.53 23.93 15.92
CA ILE A 404 0.87 25.02 15.19
C ILE A 404 1.22 26.37 15.82
N GLU A 405 1.44 27.39 14.99
CA GLU A 405 1.58 28.77 15.45
C GLU A 405 0.26 29.30 16.03
N GLN A 406 0.32 29.96 17.17
CA GLN A 406 -0.86 30.61 17.73
C GLN A 406 -1.26 31.81 16.84
N PRO A 407 -2.49 31.85 16.30
CA PRO A 407 -2.94 32.99 15.50
C PRO A 407 -3.10 34.26 16.35
N PRO A 408 -3.11 35.45 15.75
CA PRO A 408 -3.28 36.70 16.48
C PRO A 408 -4.59 36.74 17.28
N GLN A 409 -4.48 36.98 18.59
CA GLN A 409 -5.63 37.04 19.50
C GLN A 409 -6.32 38.40 19.49
N PRO A 410 -7.65 38.45 19.73
CA PRO A 410 -8.37 39.70 19.92
C PRO A 410 -7.84 40.49 21.11
N ARG A 411 -7.69 41.80 20.92
CA ARG A 411 -7.35 42.75 21.99
C ARG A 411 -8.50 43.70 22.23
N GLN A 412 -8.88 43.85 23.50
CA GLN A 412 -9.84 44.85 23.95
C GLN A 412 -9.16 46.23 24.00
N LEU A 413 -9.72 47.20 23.28
CA LEU A 413 -9.32 48.60 23.33
C LEU A 413 -10.31 49.41 24.19
N ALA A 414 -9.90 50.63 24.55
CA ALA A 414 -10.77 51.58 25.25
C ALA A 414 -12.08 51.80 24.47
N GLY A 415 -13.21 51.82 25.20
CA GLY A 415 -14.53 52.01 24.62
C GLY A 415 -15.20 50.74 24.09
N LYS A 416 -14.89 49.54 24.64
CA LYS A 416 -15.49 48.24 24.27
C LYS A 416 -15.29 47.85 22.80
N ARG A 417 -14.19 48.29 22.19
CA ARG A 417 -13.84 47.93 20.81
C ARG A 417 -12.87 46.75 20.85
N VAL A 418 -13.14 45.70 20.06
CA VAL A 418 -12.23 44.57 19.89
C VAL A 418 -11.49 44.72 18.57
N VAL A 419 -10.16 44.59 18.58
CA VAL A 419 -9.33 44.58 17.37
C VAL A 419 -8.54 43.28 17.32
N THR A 420 -8.48 42.68 16.13
CA THR A 420 -7.71 41.46 15.86
C THR A 420 -7.01 41.61 14.53
N LEU A 421 -5.75 41.17 14.44
CA LEU A 421 -5.04 41.10 13.16
C LEU A 421 -5.54 39.89 12.36
N LEU A 422 -5.81 40.11 11.08
CA LEU A 422 -6.23 39.08 10.13
C LEU A 422 -5.05 38.77 9.21
N ASN A 423 -4.48 37.58 9.35
CA ASN A 423 -3.47 37.09 8.43
C ASN A 423 -4.18 36.41 7.24
N THR A 424 -3.86 36.83 6.02
CA THR A 424 -4.43 36.25 4.79
C THR A 424 -3.33 35.58 3.96
N PRO A 425 -3.55 34.37 3.42
CA PRO A 425 -4.76 33.53 3.57
C PRO A 425 -4.95 33.00 4.99
N GLU A 426 -6.21 32.88 5.43
CA GLU A 426 -6.55 32.31 6.74
C GLU A 426 -6.25 30.80 6.72
N GLY A 427 -5.51 30.30 7.72
CA GLY A 427 -5.09 28.92 7.78
C GLY A 427 -4.23 28.58 8.99
N LEU A 428 -4.08 27.28 9.26
CA LEU A 428 -3.13 26.80 10.25
C LEU A 428 -1.71 26.88 9.69
N ASN A 429 -0.81 27.52 10.42
CA ASN A 429 0.61 27.51 10.12
C ASN A 429 1.28 26.47 11.03
N SER A 430 1.84 25.43 10.43
CA SER A 430 2.63 24.46 11.18
C SER A 430 4.00 25.03 11.53
N ILE A 431 4.43 24.84 12.78
CA ILE A 431 5.80 25.17 13.21
C ILE A 431 6.70 24.02 12.73
N PRO A 432 7.65 24.29 11.80
CA PRO A 432 8.56 23.25 11.35
C PRO A 432 9.49 22.88 12.50
N TYR A 433 9.43 21.61 12.90
CA TYR A 433 10.29 21.07 13.94
C TYR A 433 10.74 19.67 13.55
N TYR A 434 12.06 19.53 13.41
CA TYR A 434 12.70 18.28 13.06
C TYR A 434 14.10 18.28 13.67
N GLU A 435 14.38 17.28 14.49
CA GLU A 435 15.68 17.08 15.11
C GLU A 435 16.20 15.71 14.69
N HIS A 436 17.31 15.72 13.96
CA HIS A 436 17.91 14.49 13.44
C HIS A 436 18.81 13.86 14.50
N TYR A 437 18.43 12.67 14.97
CA TYR A 437 19.19 11.92 15.95
C TYR A 437 19.68 10.60 15.35
N ILE A 438 21.01 10.43 15.33
CA ILE A 438 21.64 9.13 15.06
C ILE A 438 22.15 8.60 16.41
N PRO A 439 21.68 7.43 16.87
CA PRO A 439 22.21 6.83 18.09
C PRO A 439 23.71 6.50 17.90
N PRO A 440 24.56 6.73 18.90
CA PRO A 440 25.97 6.41 18.81
C PRO A 440 26.16 4.90 18.54
N PRO A 441 27.18 4.51 17.75
CA PRO A 441 27.44 3.10 17.48
C PRO A 441 27.78 2.35 18.78
N PRO A 442 27.35 1.10 18.92
CA PRO A 442 27.67 0.30 20.09
C PRO A 442 29.20 0.18 20.25
N PRO A 443 29.72 0.13 21.49
CA PRO A 443 31.15 -0.01 21.74
C PRO A 443 31.69 -1.31 21.14
N GLU A 444 32.89 -1.23 20.54
CA GLU A 444 33.58 -2.41 20.01
C GLU A 444 33.84 -3.44 21.12
N PRO A 445 33.61 -4.74 20.87
CA PRO A 445 33.84 -5.78 21.86
C PRO A 445 35.29 -5.77 22.35
N GLY A 446 35.51 -5.46 23.63
CA GLY A 446 36.84 -5.47 24.27
C GLY A 446 37.54 -4.10 24.36
N ALA A 447 36.96 -3.03 23.83
CA ALA A 447 37.50 -1.68 24.00
C ALA A 447 37.25 -1.16 25.43
N ARG A 448 38.32 -0.93 26.20
CA ARG A 448 38.24 -0.21 27.48
C ARG A 448 38.18 1.29 27.19
N ARG A 449 36.96 1.86 27.18
CA ARG A 449 36.75 3.32 27.20
C ARG A 449 37.05 3.85 28.60
N THR A 450 37.58 5.06 28.69
CA THR A 450 37.77 5.69 30.01
C THR A 450 36.43 6.13 30.59
N PRO A 451 36.26 6.17 31.93
CA PRO A 451 35.03 6.67 32.55
C PRO A 451 34.63 8.08 32.09
N GLU A 452 35.61 8.96 31.88
CA GLU A 452 35.38 10.33 31.40
C GLU A 452 34.84 10.38 29.97
N GLU A 453 35.32 9.51 29.08
CA GLU A 453 34.80 9.41 27.71
C GLU A 453 33.34 8.94 27.69
N ILE A 454 33.00 7.98 28.57
CA ILE A 454 31.64 7.47 28.73
C ILE A 454 30.72 8.59 29.26
N GLU A 455 31.15 9.34 30.27
CA GLU A 455 30.37 10.46 30.81
C GLU A 455 30.11 11.55 29.76
N VAL A 456 31.10 11.88 28.93
CA VAL A 456 30.94 12.86 27.85
C VAL A 456 29.99 12.35 26.75
N GLU A 457 30.07 11.07 26.41
CA GLU A 457 29.19 10.44 25.42
C GLU A 457 27.74 10.37 25.90
N VAL A 458 27.53 9.92 27.15
CA VAL A 458 26.21 9.89 27.81
C VAL A 458 25.63 11.29 27.89
N LYS A 459 26.41 12.29 28.31
CA LYS A 459 25.94 13.68 28.39
C LYS A 459 25.56 14.26 27.02
N LYS A 460 26.32 13.93 25.96
CA LYS A 460 25.95 14.32 24.58
C LYS A 460 24.67 13.62 24.12
N GLN A 461 24.50 12.35 24.48
CA GLN A 461 23.29 11.60 24.18
C GLN A 461 22.08 12.19 24.90
N GLU A 462 22.18 12.48 26.19
CA GLU A 462 21.14 13.14 26.98
C GLU A 462 20.75 14.49 26.37
N GLN A 463 21.72 15.35 26.04
CA GLN A 463 21.47 16.63 25.38
C GLN A 463 20.80 16.49 24.01
N ALA A 464 21.08 15.43 23.27
CA ALA A 464 20.43 15.15 22.00
C ALA A 464 18.99 14.66 22.20
N LEU A 465 18.75 13.79 23.20
CA LEU A 465 17.42 13.31 23.55
C LEU A 465 16.52 14.42 24.11
N GLU A 466 17.07 15.35 24.90
CA GLU A 466 16.35 16.52 25.43
C GLU A 466 15.81 17.44 24.32
N LYS A 467 16.45 17.42 23.14
CA LYS A 467 15.98 18.16 21.98
C LYS A 467 14.87 17.46 21.23
N LEU A 468 14.63 16.16 21.44
CA LEU A 468 13.62 15.37 20.75
C LEU A 468 12.26 15.47 21.45
N ALA A 469 11.18 15.44 20.67
CA ALA A 469 9.85 15.19 21.21
C ALA A 469 9.60 13.69 21.30
N ALA A 470 9.12 13.22 22.46
CA ALA A 470 8.71 11.82 22.61
C ALA A 470 7.19 11.71 22.46
N VAL A 471 6.74 10.82 21.56
CA VAL A 471 5.32 10.52 21.34
C VAL A 471 5.05 9.11 21.84
N THR A 472 4.13 8.99 22.77
CA THR A 472 3.63 7.69 23.27
C THR A 472 2.20 7.51 22.80
N VAL A 473 1.93 6.37 22.17
CA VAL A 473 0.59 6.00 21.71
C VAL A 473 0.17 4.72 22.46
N ALA A 474 -0.93 4.79 23.21
CA ALA A 474 -1.51 3.66 23.90
C ALA A 474 -2.33 2.78 22.93
N GLU A 475 -2.31 1.46 23.13
CA GLU A 475 -3.04 0.51 22.27
C GLU A 475 -4.56 0.63 22.39
N GLU A 476 -5.09 1.13 23.51
CA GLU A 476 -6.49 1.50 23.67
C GLU A 476 -6.61 2.82 24.45
N PRO A 477 -7.48 3.77 24.02
CA PRO A 477 -7.81 4.91 24.85
C PRO A 477 -8.45 4.41 26.14
N GLU A 478 -7.93 4.83 27.30
CA GLU A 478 -8.49 4.44 28.60
C GLU A 478 -9.97 4.83 28.64
N LYS A 479 -10.87 3.86 28.43
CA LYS A 479 -12.28 4.08 28.69
C LYS A 479 -12.40 4.44 30.17
N PRO A 480 -13.08 5.54 30.54
CA PRO A 480 -13.38 5.79 31.95
C PRO A 480 -14.07 4.54 32.47
N LYS A 481 -13.49 3.92 33.51
CA LYS A 481 -14.05 2.71 34.13
C LYS A 481 -15.50 3.03 34.50
N MET A 482 -16.45 2.50 33.73
CA MET A 482 -17.86 2.64 34.04
C MET A 482 -18.07 2.10 35.46
N PRO A 483 -18.84 2.80 36.31
CA PRO A 483 -19.23 2.25 37.61
C PRO A 483 -19.79 0.84 37.42
N ALA A 484 -19.44 -0.09 38.31
CA ALA A 484 -19.80 -1.51 38.16
C ALA A 484 -21.33 -1.74 38.03
N GLU A 485 -22.14 -0.79 38.48
CA GLU A 485 -23.60 -0.80 38.34
C GLU A 485 -24.06 -0.57 36.89
N ASP A 486 -23.40 0.32 36.15
CA ASP A 486 -23.76 0.61 34.76
C ASP A 486 -23.30 -0.51 33.82
N LEU A 487 -22.17 -1.17 34.12
CA LEU A 487 -21.72 -2.37 33.41
C LEU A 487 -22.70 -3.54 33.62
N LYS A 488 -23.24 -3.70 34.84
CA LYS A 488 -24.30 -4.68 35.13
C LYS A 488 -25.57 -4.40 34.32
N ARG A 489 -25.98 -3.13 34.23
CA ARG A 489 -27.17 -2.72 33.46
C ARG A 489 -27.02 -2.97 31.97
N GLU A 490 -25.83 -2.74 31.40
CA GLU A 490 -25.57 -3.08 29.99
C GLU A 490 -25.55 -4.60 29.76
N MET A 491 -24.92 -5.37 30.65
CA MET A 491 -24.93 -6.83 30.56
C MET A 491 -26.34 -7.43 30.72
N GLU A 492 -27.20 -6.82 31.55
CA GLU A 492 -28.61 -7.22 31.65
C GLU A 492 -29.39 -6.87 30.38
N LYS A 493 -29.16 -5.69 29.79
CA LYS A 493 -29.77 -5.31 28.50
C LYS A 493 -29.34 -6.25 27.36
N GLU A 494 -28.06 -6.63 27.30
CA GLU A 494 -27.58 -7.62 26.32
C GLU A 494 -28.20 -9.00 26.54
N LYS A 495 -28.37 -9.44 27.80
CA LYS A 495 -29.06 -10.69 28.11
C LYS A 495 -30.54 -10.66 27.75
N GLU A 496 -31.22 -9.53 27.91
CA GLU A 496 -32.62 -9.38 27.47
C GLU A 496 -32.74 -9.39 25.95
N LEU A 497 -31.84 -8.69 25.24
CA LEU A 497 -31.76 -8.72 23.77
C LEU A 497 -31.48 -10.12 23.24
N GLN A 498 -30.61 -10.90 23.89
CA GLN A 498 -30.35 -12.29 23.52
C GLN A 498 -31.55 -13.22 23.77
N LYS A 499 -32.38 -12.95 24.78
CA LYS A 499 -33.63 -13.71 25.01
C LYS A 499 -34.68 -13.41 23.94
N LEU A 500 -34.75 -12.19 23.43
CA LEU A 500 -35.68 -11.80 22.35
C LEU A 500 -35.36 -12.49 21.01
N VAL A 501 -34.09 -12.80 20.73
CA VAL A 501 -33.66 -13.46 19.49
C VAL A 501 -34.01 -14.96 19.44
N VAL A 502 -34.24 -15.60 20.60
CA VAL A 502 -34.52 -17.05 20.67
C VAL A 502 -36.01 -17.39 20.51
N VAL A 503 -36.92 -16.42 20.56
CA VAL A 503 -38.38 -16.68 20.59
C VAL A 503 -39.06 -16.63 19.20
N THR A 504 -38.34 -16.31 18.12
CA THR A 504 -38.93 -16.29 16.77
C THR A 504 -38.42 -17.44 15.90
N VAL A 505 -38.79 -18.67 16.23
CA VAL A 505 -38.86 -19.79 15.28
C VAL A 505 -40.03 -20.71 15.70
N GLU A 506 -41.23 -20.39 15.21
CA GLU A 506 -42.28 -21.37 14.84
C GLU A 506 -42.95 -20.92 13.54
#